data_AF-R9L6L3-F1
#
_entry.id   AF-R9L6L3-F1
#
_cell.length_a   1.000
_cell.length_b   1.000
_cell.length_c   1.000
_cell.angle_alpha   90.00
_cell.angle_beta   90.00
_cell.angle_gamma   90.00
#
_symmetry.space_group_name_H-M   'P 1'
#
loop_
_entity.id
_entity.type
_entity.pdbx_description
1 polymer ?
#
loop_
_entity_poly.entity_id
_entity_poly.type
_entity_poly.pdbx_seq_one_letter_code
_entity_poly.pdbx_strand_id
1 'polypeptide(L)'
;MGKFNVREMMAPKESNTETVDRPRTVEQIAVEINFYKAQTVQNIIEIGKRLIEAKEHLPHGAWADWLKDAVEFSQETANRFMRIAREYSNSSPVTNLSYTKMLALLQVPEEDREAFLAESHLVNGVPKTVEEMSKRELNQAIRERDQARKEAAEQKARAKREYDNYMNALVAKEKADEQLEIAKREASEQKKRADRAQHCVDDLQGQVIELQHRPVEVAVAEVSEEQIAELQQQADEKAERKYRGQIAAERQRTEAAEQKLRQQSVQPRASYASNEVYDAKERFVGALWSDFEQFTALLSRTEGKLALNALKEAAEEIDEIRQEIRLMTNQLIGHQEIDLPPDL
;
A
#
# COMPACT_ATOMS: atom_id res chain seq x y z
N MET A 1 -60.83 -104.30 11.78
CA MET A 1 -59.50 -103.71 12.02
C MET A 1 -58.81 -103.48 10.68
N GLY A 2 -59.00 -102.31 10.08
CA GLY A 2 -58.18 -101.80 8.98
C GLY A 2 -57.32 -100.68 9.53
N LYS A 3 -55.99 -100.84 9.49
CA LYS A 3 -55.03 -99.96 10.14
C LYS A 3 -54.96 -98.63 9.39
N PHE A 4 -55.49 -97.55 9.97
CA PHE A 4 -55.27 -96.18 9.48
C PHE A 4 -53.87 -95.75 9.89
N ASN A 5 -53.00 -95.49 8.91
CA ASN A 5 -51.62 -95.09 9.12
C ASN A 5 -51.54 -93.55 9.11
N VAL A 6 -51.37 -92.94 10.29
CA VAL A 6 -51.31 -91.48 10.50
C VAL A 6 -50.06 -90.85 9.84
N ARG A 7 -49.13 -91.67 9.34
CA ARG A 7 -47.85 -91.23 8.76
C ARG A 7 -47.96 -90.64 7.34
N GLU A 8 -49.07 -90.83 6.63
CA GLU A 8 -49.28 -90.25 5.29
C GLU A 8 -49.81 -88.80 5.31
N MET A 9 -50.36 -88.32 6.43
CA MET A 9 -50.86 -86.92 6.53
C MET A 9 -49.78 -85.91 6.96
N MET A 10 -48.59 -86.36 7.34
CA MET A 10 -47.43 -85.50 7.68
C MET A 10 -46.27 -85.66 6.71
N ALA A 11 -46.54 -86.00 5.45
CA ALA A 11 -45.57 -85.72 4.40
C ALA A 11 -45.54 -84.18 4.21
N PRO A 12 -44.41 -83.49 4.44
CA PRO A 12 -44.30 -82.11 4.00
C PRO A 12 -44.56 -82.14 2.49
N LYS A 13 -45.58 -81.39 2.04
CA LYS A 13 -45.68 -81.06 0.62
C LYS A 13 -44.31 -80.53 0.26
N GLU A 14 -43.64 -81.20 -0.66
CA GLU A 14 -42.43 -80.69 -1.28
C GLU A 14 -42.78 -79.29 -1.77
N SER A 15 -42.40 -78.28 -0.98
CA SER A 15 -42.36 -76.92 -1.44
C SER A 15 -41.26 -76.96 -2.48
N ASN A 16 -41.67 -77.16 -3.73
CA ASN A 16 -40.85 -76.98 -4.90
C ASN A 16 -40.35 -75.53 -4.83
N THR A 17 -39.25 -75.31 -4.12
CA THR A 17 -38.48 -74.08 -4.18
C THR A 17 -37.74 -74.14 -5.51
N GLU A 18 -38.51 -74.04 -6.60
CA GLU A 18 -38.01 -73.39 -7.79
C GLU A 18 -37.65 -71.98 -7.35
N THR A 19 -36.40 -71.81 -6.91
CA THR A 19 -35.72 -70.53 -6.99
C THR A 19 -35.66 -70.22 -8.48
N VAL A 20 -36.75 -69.64 -8.98
CA VAL A 20 -36.79 -69.02 -10.30
C VAL A 20 -35.63 -68.04 -10.29
N ASP A 21 -34.58 -68.36 -11.04
CA ASP A 21 -33.46 -67.49 -11.34
C ASP A 21 -34.02 -66.31 -12.13
N ARG A 22 -34.65 -65.37 -11.41
CA ARG A 22 -35.18 -64.14 -12.01
C ARG A 22 -33.96 -63.31 -12.35
N PRO A 23 -33.75 -62.96 -13.62
CA PRO A 23 -32.62 -62.12 -14.00
C PRO A 23 -32.71 -60.81 -13.23
N ARG A 24 -31.60 -60.44 -12.57
CA ARG A 24 -31.50 -59.20 -11.79
C ARG A 24 -31.80 -57.99 -12.66
N THR A 25 -32.50 -57.01 -12.12
CA THR A 25 -32.78 -55.76 -12.84
C THR A 25 -31.55 -54.85 -12.83
N VAL A 26 -31.47 -53.91 -13.77
CA VAL A 26 -30.37 -52.94 -13.85
C VAL A 26 -30.32 -52.07 -12.60
N GLU A 27 -31.47 -51.76 -12.01
CA GLU A 27 -31.60 -51.00 -10.77
C GLU A 27 -31.00 -51.77 -9.58
N GLN A 28 -31.26 -53.08 -9.48
CA GLN A 28 -30.66 -53.92 -8.44
C GLN A 28 -29.14 -53.96 -8.56
N ILE A 29 -28.63 -54.13 -9.79
CA ILE A 29 -27.19 -54.10 -10.07
C ILE A 29 -26.60 -52.73 -9.71
N ALA A 30 -27.30 -51.63 -9.98
CA ALA A 30 -26.83 -50.28 -9.63
C ALA A 30 -26.74 -50.07 -8.11
N VAL A 31 -27.72 -50.58 -7.34
CA VAL A 31 -27.67 -50.53 -5.87
C VAL A 31 -26.49 -51.34 -5.34
N GLU A 32 -26.26 -52.56 -5.84
CA GLU A 32 -25.10 -53.37 -5.46
C GLU A 32 -23.77 -52.66 -5.77
N ILE A 33 -23.64 -52.07 -6.97
CA ILE A 33 -22.45 -51.30 -7.36
C ILE A 33 -22.22 -50.13 -6.39
N ASN A 34 -23.27 -49.40 -6.03
CA ASN A 34 -23.15 -48.28 -5.08
C ASN A 34 -22.81 -48.75 -3.66
N PHE A 35 -23.34 -49.89 -3.23
CA PHE A 35 -22.93 -50.53 -1.97
C PHE A 35 -21.43 -50.83 -1.95
N TYR A 36 -20.90 -51.50 -2.99
CA TYR A 36 -19.47 -51.81 -3.05
C TYR A 36 -18.60 -50.56 -3.17
N LYS A 37 -19.08 -49.49 -3.81
CA LYS A 37 -18.39 -48.20 -3.83
C LYS A 37 -18.27 -47.60 -2.43
N ALA A 38 -19.36 -47.58 -1.65
CA ALA A 38 -19.34 -47.09 -0.28
C ALA A 38 -18.44 -47.96 0.62
N GLN A 39 -18.51 -49.29 0.48
CA GLN A 39 -17.64 -50.21 1.19
C GLN A 39 -16.16 -50.00 0.83
N THR A 40 -15.85 -49.72 -0.43
CA THR A 40 -14.48 -49.42 -0.88
C THR A 40 -13.92 -48.18 -0.18
N VAL A 41 -14.73 -47.14 -0.04
CA VAL A 41 -14.34 -45.90 0.67
C VAL A 41 -14.02 -46.19 2.13
N GLN A 42 -14.89 -46.94 2.81
CA GLN A 42 -14.66 -47.35 4.19
C GLN A 42 -13.37 -48.18 4.32
N ASN A 43 -13.16 -49.14 3.41
CA ASN A 43 -11.95 -49.96 3.39
C ASN A 43 -10.69 -49.12 3.19
N ILE A 44 -10.72 -48.09 2.33
CA ILE A 44 -9.58 -47.17 2.14
C ILE A 44 -9.24 -46.44 3.45
N ILE A 45 -10.25 -45.95 4.18
CA ILE A 45 -10.06 -45.29 5.47
C ILE A 45 -9.45 -46.26 6.48
N GLU A 46 -9.98 -47.48 6.57
CA GLU A 46 -9.44 -48.50 7.48
C GLU A 46 -8.01 -48.91 7.11
N ILE A 47 -7.71 -49.13 5.83
CA ILE A 47 -6.33 -49.38 5.36
C ILE A 47 -5.42 -48.24 5.79
N GLY A 48 -5.84 -46.98 5.61
CA GLY A 48 -5.09 -45.81 6.05
C GLY A 48 -4.79 -45.83 7.56
N LYS A 49 -5.76 -46.23 8.40
CA LYS A 49 -5.56 -46.39 9.85
C LYS A 49 -4.51 -47.47 10.17
N ARG A 50 -4.58 -48.64 9.53
CA ARG A 50 -3.60 -49.73 9.75
C ARG A 50 -2.22 -49.36 9.23
N LEU A 51 -2.12 -48.58 8.15
CA LEU A 51 -0.84 -48.05 7.65
C LEU A 51 -0.22 -47.05 8.62
N ILE A 52 -1.02 -46.22 9.30
CA ILE A 52 -0.54 -45.32 10.36
C ILE A 52 0.02 -46.14 11.52
N GLU A 53 -0.76 -47.10 12.02
CA GLU A 53 -0.36 -48.01 13.10
C GLU A 53 0.92 -48.79 12.75
N ALA A 54 0.98 -49.43 11.58
CA ALA A 54 2.16 -50.17 11.13
C ALA A 54 3.41 -49.29 11.06
N LYS A 55 3.27 -48.03 10.62
CA LYS A 55 4.39 -47.08 10.51
C LYS A 55 4.96 -46.70 11.88
N GLU A 56 4.15 -46.68 12.93
CA GLU A 56 4.59 -46.40 14.31
C GLU A 56 5.41 -47.55 14.90
N HIS A 57 5.18 -48.78 14.44
CA HIS A 57 5.89 -49.98 14.91
C HIS A 57 7.14 -50.33 14.11
N LEU A 58 7.36 -49.71 12.95
CA LEU A 58 8.50 -50.01 12.08
C LEU A 58 9.73 -49.18 12.45
N PRO A 59 10.95 -49.77 12.41
CA PRO A 59 12.18 -49.03 12.61
C PRO A 59 12.42 -48.02 11.47
N HIS A 60 13.19 -46.97 11.77
CA HIS A 60 13.57 -45.97 10.76
C HIS A 60 14.21 -46.64 9.54
N GLY A 61 13.78 -46.23 8.34
CA GLY A 61 14.29 -46.74 7.07
C GLY A 61 13.56 -47.98 6.53
N ALA A 62 12.85 -48.75 7.35
CA ALA A 62 12.19 -49.99 6.91
C ALA A 62 10.84 -49.79 6.20
N TRP A 63 10.30 -48.56 6.21
CA TRP A 63 8.94 -48.28 5.71
C TRP A 63 8.74 -48.60 4.22
N ALA A 64 9.70 -48.22 3.37
CA ALA A 64 9.55 -48.39 1.93
C ALA A 64 9.58 -49.86 1.51
N ASP A 65 10.50 -50.64 2.07
CA ASP A 65 10.62 -52.08 1.81
C ASP A 65 9.40 -52.83 2.36
N TRP A 66 8.95 -52.50 3.58
CA TRP A 66 7.75 -53.11 4.16
C TRP A 66 6.50 -52.85 3.31
N LEU A 67 6.30 -51.63 2.82
CA LEU A 67 5.18 -51.30 1.94
C LEU A 67 5.16 -52.15 0.67
N LYS A 68 6.34 -52.36 0.08
CA LYS A 68 6.49 -53.13 -1.15
C LYS A 68 6.26 -54.61 -0.91
N ASP A 69 6.87 -55.18 0.13
CA ASP A 69 6.94 -56.63 0.32
C ASP A 69 5.74 -57.19 1.08
N ALA A 70 5.12 -56.42 2.00
CA ALA A 70 4.04 -56.92 2.85
C ALA A 70 2.63 -56.58 2.34
N VAL A 71 2.46 -55.43 1.70
CA VAL A 71 1.12 -54.90 1.30
C VAL A 71 1.05 -54.42 -0.15
N GLU A 72 2.13 -54.58 -0.91
CA GLU A 72 2.22 -54.25 -2.34
C GLU A 72 1.78 -52.81 -2.69
N PHE A 73 2.02 -51.86 -1.79
CA PHE A 73 1.68 -50.46 -2.01
C PHE A 73 2.89 -49.60 -2.38
N SER A 74 2.68 -48.64 -3.27
CA SER A 74 3.62 -47.53 -3.41
C SER A 74 3.55 -46.61 -2.19
N GLN A 75 4.64 -45.91 -1.93
CA GLN A 75 4.67 -44.90 -0.88
C GLN A 75 3.63 -43.78 -1.11
N GLU A 76 3.37 -43.42 -2.36
CA GLU A 76 2.35 -42.44 -2.73
C GLU A 76 0.94 -42.91 -2.35
N THR A 77 0.57 -44.15 -2.70
CA THR A 77 -0.75 -44.73 -2.35
C THR A 77 -0.92 -44.81 -0.84
N ALA A 78 0.09 -45.33 -0.13
CA ALA A 78 0.07 -45.42 1.32
C ALA A 78 -0.12 -44.03 1.96
N ASN A 79 0.65 -43.02 1.54
CA ASN A 79 0.52 -41.66 2.03
C ASN A 79 -0.88 -41.08 1.78
N ARG A 80 -1.48 -41.33 0.60
CA ARG A 80 -2.85 -40.88 0.30
C ARG A 80 -3.89 -41.53 1.22
N PHE A 81 -3.81 -42.84 1.45
CA PHE A 81 -4.72 -43.54 2.35
C PHE A 81 -4.57 -43.07 3.80
N MET A 82 -3.33 -42.93 4.27
CA MET A 82 -3.05 -42.38 5.60
C MET A 82 -3.58 -40.96 5.75
N ARG A 83 -3.43 -40.11 4.72
CA ARG A 83 -3.96 -38.75 4.74
C ARG A 83 -5.49 -38.75 4.83
N ILE A 84 -6.18 -39.54 4.01
CA ILE A 84 -7.64 -39.70 4.08
C ILE A 84 -8.06 -40.18 5.47
N ALA A 85 -7.38 -41.16 6.05
CA ALA A 85 -7.73 -41.69 7.37
C ALA A 85 -7.61 -40.67 8.50
N ARG A 86 -6.64 -39.75 8.43
CA ARG A 86 -6.48 -38.65 9.41
C ARG A 86 -7.59 -37.62 9.27
N GLU A 87 -7.88 -37.24 8.04
CA GLU A 87 -8.77 -36.13 7.68
C GLU A 87 -10.25 -36.51 7.70
N TYR A 88 -10.56 -37.80 7.58
CA TYR A 88 -11.91 -38.38 7.57
C TYR A 88 -12.02 -39.51 8.58
N SER A 89 -11.65 -39.23 9.83
CA SER A 89 -11.78 -40.19 10.93
C SER A 89 -13.24 -40.66 11.12
N ASN A 90 -14.20 -39.74 10.90
CA ASN A 90 -15.61 -40.05 10.68
C ASN A 90 -15.91 -40.12 9.17
N SER A 91 -16.26 -41.30 8.68
CA SER A 91 -16.53 -41.55 7.26
C SER A 91 -17.93 -41.13 6.82
N SER A 92 -18.87 -40.95 7.75
CA SER A 92 -20.30 -40.73 7.44
C SER A 92 -20.56 -39.61 6.43
N PRO A 93 -19.86 -38.46 6.45
CA PRO A 93 -20.10 -37.38 5.48
C PRO A 93 -19.57 -37.66 4.06
N VAL A 94 -18.74 -38.69 3.88
CA VAL A 94 -18.03 -38.96 2.62
C VAL A 94 -18.25 -40.37 2.06
N THR A 95 -19.08 -41.19 2.73
CA THR A 95 -19.35 -42.60 2.34
C THR A 95 -19.84 -42.73 0.89
N ASN A 96 -20.62 -41.77 0.40
CA ASN A 96 -21.17 -41.77 -0.96
C ASN A 96 -20.20 -41.18 -2.00
N LEU A 97 -19.04 -40.66 -1.58
CA LEU A 97 -18.09 -39.99 -2.46
C LEU A 97 -17.04 -40.97 -2.98
N SER A 98 -16.63 -40.80 -4.24
CA SER A 98 -15.52 -41.60 -4.76
C SER A 98 -14.20 -41.19 -4.10
N TYR A 99 -13.24 -42.13 -4.05
CA TYR A 99 -11.87 -41.88 -3.59
C TYR A 99 -11.26 -40.59 -4.15
N THR A 100 -11.44 -40.34 -5.45
CA THR A 100 -10.89 -39.15 -6.10
C THR A 100 -11.56 -37.85 -5.67
N LYS A 101 -12.84 -37.89 -5.25
CA LYS A 101 -13.55 -36.73 -4.71
C LYS A 101 -13.12 -36.45 -3.28
N MET A 102 -12.92 -37.50 -2.46
CA MET A 102 -12.37 -37.34 -1.11
C MET A 102 -10.99 -36.66 -1.17
N LEU A 103 -10.10 -37.10 -2.05
CA LEU A 103 -8.81 -36.44 -2.22
C LEU A 103 -8.94 -34.98 -2.67
N ALA A 104 -9.91 -34.67 -3.54
CA ALA A 104 -10.12 -33.30 -3.99
C ALA A 104 -10.61 -32.40 -2.85
N LEU A 105 -11.50 -32.90 -1.98
CA LEU A 105 -12.02 -32.19 -0.81
C LEU A 105 -10.96 -31.90 0.26
N LEU A 106 -9.80 -32.57 0.24
CA LEU A 106 -8.68 -32.21 1.11
C LEU A 106 -8.03 -30.85 0.76
N GLN A 107 -8.43 -30.23 -0.36
CA GLN A 107 -8.09 -28.83 -0.68
C GLN A 107 -9.03 -27.85 0.04
N VAL A 108 -10.15 -28.32 0.57
CA VAL A 108 -11.04 -27.55 1.42
C VAL A 108 -10.51 -27.61 2.85
N PRO A 109 -10.34 -26.45 3.52
CA PRO A 109 -10.02 -26.41 4.95
C PRO A 109 -10.97 -27.30 5.75
N GLU A 110 -10.46 -27.96 6.78
CA GLU A 110 -11.22 -28.94 7.56
C GLU A 110 -12.50 -28.32 8.13
N GLU A 111 -12.37 -27.10 8.66
CA GLU A 111 -13.44 -26.29 9.24
C GLU A 111 -14.57 -25.94 8.24
N ASP A 112 -14.25 -25.88 6.95
CA ASP A 112 -15.20 -25.53 5.89
C ASP A 112 -15.79 -26.76 5.20
N ARG A 113 -15.24 -27.95 5.46
CA ARG A 113 -15.50 -29.14 4.63
C ARG A 113 -16.93 -29.65 4.78
N GLU A 114 -17.47 -29.67 5.99
CA GLU A 114 -18.85 -30.08 6.24
C GLU A 114 -19.85 -29.10 5.61
N ALA A 115 -19.62 -27.79 5.76
CA ALA A 115 -20.45 -26.77 5.12
C ALA A 115 -20.40 -26.90 3.59
N PHE A 116 -19.20 -27.06 3.03
CA PHE A 116 -19.00 -27.27 1.59
C PHE A 116 -19.70 -28.53 1.06
N LEU A 117 -19.77 -29.60 1.86
CA LEU A 117 -20.51 -30.82 1.50
C LEU A 117 -22.02 -30.64 1.55
N ALA A 118 -22.52 -29.86 2.52
CA ALA A 118 -23.95 -29.61 2.72
C ALA A 118 -24.54 -28.62 1.71
N GLU A 119 -23.72 -27.70 1.19
CA GLU A 119 -24.15 -26.67 0.23
C GLU A 119 -24.29 -27.22 -1.20
N SER A 120 -25.26 -26.67 -1.94
CA SER A 120 -25.33 -26.85 -3.39
C SER A 120 -24.43 -25.84 -4.09
N HIS A 121 -23.60 -26.31 -5.01
CA HIS A 121 -22.67 -25.49 -5.80
C HIS A 121 -23.24 -25.24 -7.19
N LEU A 122 -23.14 -24.02 -7.68
CA LEU A 122 -23.60 -23.69 -9.03
C LEU A 122 -22.55 -24.15 -10.04
N VAL A 123 -22.87 -25.19 -10.81
CA VAL A 123 -21.98 -25.76 -11.82
C VAL A 123 -22.64 -25.67 -13.17
N ASN A 124 -22.04 -24.90 -14.10
CA ASN A 124 -22.62 -24.63 -15.42
C ASN A 124 -24.07 -24.08 -15.34
N GLY A 125 -24.37 -23.26 -14.32
CA GLY A 125 -25.70 -22.69 -14.11
C GLY A 125 -26.72 -23.63 -13.47
N VAL A 126 -26.33 -24.86 -13.09
CA VAL A 126 -27.20 -25.82 -12.40
C VAL A 126 -26.69 -26.05 -10.98
N PRO A 127 -27.52 -25.92 -9.94
CA PRO A 127 -27.13 -26.27 -8.57
C PRO A 127 -26.89 -27.77 -8.48
N LYS A 128 -25.72 -28.18 -8.01
CA LYS A 128 -25.33 -29.59 -7.81
C LYS A 128 -24.72 -29.76 -6.43
N THR A 129 -25.02 -30.88 -5.80
CA THR A 129 -24.32 -31.36 -4.60
C THR A 129 -22.96 -31.94 -4.97
N VAL A 130 -22.08 -32.12 -3.98
CA VAL A 130 -20.76 -32.75 -4.18
C VAL A 130 -20.88 -34.21 -4.68
N GLU A 131 -21.94 -34.90 -4.30
CA GLU A 131 -22.24 -36.26 -4.77
C GLU A 131 -22.57 -36.29 -6.28
N GLU A 132 -23.28 -35.28 -6.78
CA GLU A 132 -23.71 -35.17 -8.19
C GLU A 132 -22.61 -34.62 -9.11
N MET A 133 -21.68 -33.81 -8.58
CA MET A 133 -20.57 -33.25 -9.36
C MET A 133 -19.62 -34.33 -9.88
N SER A 134 -19.09 -34.18 -11.09
CA SER A 134 -17.90 -34.93 -11.51
C SER A 134 -16.65 -34.45 -10.74
N LYS A 135 -15.57 -35.24 -10.77
CA LYS A 135 -14.27 -34.82 -10.19
C LYS A 135 -13.78 -33.47 -10.76
N ARG A 136 -14.03 -33.21 -12.04
CA ARG A 136 -13.59 -31.98 -12.71
C ARG A 136 -14.40 -30.78 -12.21
N GLU A 137 -15.71 -30.95 -12.12
CA GLU A 137 -16.62 -29.91 -11.59
C GLU A 137 -16.32 -29.61 -10.12
N LEU A 138 -16.08 -30.63 -9.29
CA LEU A 138 -15.68 -30.42 -7.89
C LEU A 138 -14.37 -29.62 -7.77
N ASN A 139 -13.34 -29.97 -8.54
CA ASN A 139 -12.09 -29.19 -8.54
C ASN A 139 -12.30 -27.76 -9.02
N GLN A 140 -13.20 -27.56 -9.98
CA GLN A 140 -13.54 -26.22 -10.47
C GLN A 140 -14.25 -25.41 -9.38
N ALA A 141 -15.25 -25.98 -8.71
CA ALA A 141 -15.96 -25.33 -7.61
C ALA A 141 -15.02 -24.94 -6.45
N ILE A 142 -14.07 -25.81 -6.09
CA ILE A 142 -13.06 -25.51 -5.06
C ILE A 142 -12.17 -24.33 -5.51
N ARG A 143 -11.70 -24.33 -6.76
CA ARG A 143 -10.87 -23.26 -7.31
C ARG A 143 -11.61 -21.93 -7.36
N GLU A 144 -12.86 -21.92 -7.81
CA GLU A 144 -13.70 -20.72 -7.88
C GLU A 144 -13.95 -20.14 -6.49
N ARG A 145 -14.24 -21.00 -5.50
CA ARG A 145 -14.36 -20.58 -4.10
C ARG A 145 -13.07 -19.93 -3.61
N ASP A 146 -11.92 -20.57 -3.84
CA ASP A 146 -10.62 -20.06 -3.37
C ASP A 146 -10.25 -18.74 -4.04
N GLN A 147 -10.51 -18.63 -5.34
CA GLN A 147 -10.32 -17.40 -6.07
C GLN A 147 -11.25 -16.29 -5.55
N ALA A 148 -12.53 -16.58 -5.35
CA ALA A 148 -13.49 -15.62 -4.81
C ALA A 148 -13.10 -15.16 -3.39
N ARG A 149 -12.63 -16.07 -2.52
CA ARG A 149 -12.13 -15.73 -1.18
C ARG A 149 -10.88 -14.85 -1.26
N LYS A 150 -9.95 -15.16 -2.17
CA LYS A 150 -8.75 -14.35 -2.39
C LYS A 150 -9.10 -12.95 -2.88
N GLU A 151 -9.96 -12.84 -3.88
CA GLU A 151 -10.44 -11.56 -4.42
C GLU A 151 -11.17 -10.75 -3.35
N ALA A 152 -12.06 -11.37 -2.57
CA ALA A 152 -12.75 -10.71 -1.46
C ALA A 152 -11.77 -10.20 -0.39
N ALA A 153 -10.73 -10.97 -0.06
CA ALA A 153 -9.68 -10.57 0.87
C ALA A 153 -8.86 -9.39 0.32
N GLU A 154 -8.50 -9.42 -0.97
CA GLU A 154 -7.79 -8.32 -1.64
C GLU A 154 -8.62 -7.04 -1.70
N GLN A 155 -9.92 -7.14 -2.02
CA GLN A 155 -10.84 -6.00 -1.99
C GLN A 155 -10.98 -5.41 -0.59
N LYS A 156 -11.15 -6.26 0.44
CA LYS A 156 -11.19 -5.81 1.83
C LYS A 156 -9.89 -5.12 2.25
N ALA A 157 -8.74 -5.66 1.86
CA ALA A 157 -7.44 -5.06 2.13
C ALA A 157 -7.27 -3.70 1.42
N ARG A 158 -7.74 -3.60 0.17
CA ARG A 158 -7.75 -2.34 -0.60
C ARG A 158 -8.64 -1.29 0.07
N ALA A 159 -9.88 -1.65 0.41
CA ALA A 159 -10.80 -0.74 1.10
C ALA A 159 -10.23 -0.25 2.44
N LYS A 160 -9.58 -1.14 3.20
CA LYS A 160 -8.89 -0.75 4.44
C LYS A 160 -7.77 0.26 4.17
N ARG A 161 -6.93 0.04 3.15
CA ARG A 161 -5.85 0.98 2.78
C ARG A 161 -6.40 2.34 2.36
N GLU A 162 -7.48 2.36 1.59
CA GLU A 162 -8.14 3.61 1.17
C GLU A 162 -8.69 4.38 2.38
N TYR A 163 -9.30 3.69 3.35
CA TYR A 163 -9.74 4.27 4.61
C TYR A 163 -8.57 4.83 5.43
N ASP A 164 -7.50 4.04 5.61
CA ASP A 164 -6.31 4.46 6.36
C ASP A 164 -5.67 5.71 5.70
N ASN A 165 -5.61 5.76 4.37
CA ASN A 165 -5.13 6.92 3.61
C ASN A 165 -6.01 8.15 3.82
N TYR A 166 -7.34 7.99 3.78
CA TYR A 166 -8.29 9.07 4.04
C TYR A 166 -8.11 9.66 5.44
N MET A 167 -8.01 8.79 6.46
CA MET A 167 -7.80 9.24 7.85
C MET A 167 -6.45 9.97 8.01
N ASN A 168 -5.39 9.48 7.38
CA ASN A 168 -4.09 10.15 7.39
C ASN A 168 -4.15 11.53 6.73
N ALA A 169 -4.88 11.67 5.62
CA ALA A 169 -5.07 12.95 4.94
C ALA A 169 -5.84 13.96 5.80
N LEU A 170 -6.86 13.51 6.54
CA LEU A 170 -7.58 14.37 7.49
C LEU A 170 -6.65 14.91 8.58
N VAL A 171 -5.84 14.04 9.20
CA VAL A 171 -4.87 14.44 10.23
C VAL A 171 -3.80 15.37 9.65
N ALA A 172 -3.36 15.14 8.40
CA ALA A 172 -2.41 16.01 7.73
C ALA A 172 -3.00 17.41 7.47
N LYS A 173 -4.27 17.48 7.06
CA LYS A 173 -4.99 18.73 6.85
C LYS A 173 -5.13 19.51 8.16
N GLU A 174 -5.56 18.87 9.24
CA GLU A 174 -5.70 19.52 10.55
C GLU A 174 -4.37 20.11 11.02
N LYS A 175 -3.28 19.36 10.89
CA LYS A 175 -1.93 19.87 11.20
C LYS A 175 -1.53 21.02 10.30
N ALA A 176 -1.87 20.99 9.01
CA ALA A 176 -1.59 22.09 8.10
C ALA A 176 -2.37 23.36 8.48
N ASP A 177 -3.64 23.21 8.88
CA ASP A 177 -4.49 24.31 9.35
C ASP A 177 -3.92 24.92 10.65
N GLU A 178 -3.45 24.09 11.59
CA GLU A 178 -2.77 24.57 12.80
C GLU A 178 -1.48 25.36 12.49
N GLN A 179 -0.65 24.84 11.58
CA GLN A 179 0.59 25.51 11.16
C GLN A 179 0.30 26.83 10.44
N LEU A 180 -0.75 26.88 9.62
CA LEU A 180 -1.19 28.10 8.95
C LEU A 180 -1.59 29.17 9.96
N GLU A 181 -2.31 28.81 11.02
CA GLU A 181 -2.69 29.77 12.07
C GLU A 181 -1.49 30.29 12.87
N ILE A 182 -0.50 29.44 13.14
CA ILE A 182 0.77 29.88 13.75
C ILE A 182 1.49 30.86 12.82
N ALA A 183 1.65 30.51 11.54
CA ALA A 183 2.30 31.35 10.56
C ALA A 183 1.59 32.71 10.38
N LYS A 184 0.25 32.73 10.38
CA LYS A 184 -0.53 33.98 10.34
C LYS A 184 -0.27 34.87 11.56
N ARG A 185 -0.18 34.29 12.77
CA ARG A 185 0.13 35.04 14.00
C ARG A 185 1.53 35.64 13.93
N GLU A 186 2.52 34.87 13.49
CA GLU A 186 3.90 35.34 13.34
C GLU A 186 4.01 36.44 12.30
N ALA A 187 3.36 36.29 11.14
CA ALA A 187 3.32 37.31 10.09
C ALA A 187 2.68 38.62 10.58
N SER A 188 1.61 38.53 11.37
CA SER A 188 0.96 39.69 11.99
C SER A 188 1.89 40.41 12.97
N GLU A 189 2.62 39.66 13.80
CA GLU A 189 3.60 40.25 14.73
C GLU A 189 4.81 40.85 14.01
N GLN A 190 5.30 40.22 12.95
CA GLN A 190 6.35 40.77 12.09
C GLN A 190 5.90 42.07 11.42
N LYS A 191 4.66 42.13 10.90
CA LYS A 191 4.10 43.36 10.34
C LYS A 191 4.08 44.49 11.36
N LYS A 192 3.57 44.25 12.57
CA LYS A 192 3.60 45.26 13.66
C LYS A 192 5.02 45.71 14.00
N ARG A 193 6.03 44.82 13.93
CA ARG A 193 7.43 45.17 14.16
C ARG A 193 7.97 46.04 13.02
N ALA A 194 7.68 45.70 11.78
CA ALA A 194 8.06 46.48 10.61
C ALA A 194 7.44 47.89 10.65
N ASP A 195 6.16 48.00 11.00
CA ASP A 195 5.46 49.28 11.15
C ASP A 195 6.14 50.17 12.22
N ARG A 196 6.55 49.59 13.36
CA ARG A 196 7.29 50.33 14.42
C ARG A 196 8.69 50.75 13.97
N ALA A 197 9.39 49.88 13.25
CA ALA A 197 10.71 50.20 12.73
C ALA A 197 10.63 51.34 11.70
N GLN A 198 9.63 51.31 10.82
CA GLN A 198 9.38 52.38 9.86
C GLN A 198 9.14 53.72 10.55
N HIS A 199 8.27 53.76 11.57
CA HIS A 199 8.05 54.97 12.36
C HIS A 199 9.35 55.53 12.97
N CYS A 200 10.21 54.67 13.50
CA CYS A 200 11.49 55.11 14.07
C CYS A 200 12.45 55.67 13.01
N VAL A 201 12.46 55.09 11.81
CA VAL A 201 13.24 55.60 10.67
C VAL A 201 12.72 56.98 10.27
N ASP A 202 11.40 57.16 10.17
CA ASP A 202 10.78 58.44 9.82
C ASP A 202 11.12 59.52 10.86
N ASP A 203 11.06 59.18 12.16
CA ASP A 203 11.44 60.08 13.26
C ASP A 203 12.92 60.49 13.20
N LEU A 204 13.82 59.52 12.95
CA LEU A 204 15.26 59.78 12.81
C LEU A 204 15.58 60.63 11.58
N GLN A 205 14.89 60.39 10.45
CA GLN A 205 15.01 61.24 9.27
C GLN A 205 14.57 62.67 9.58
N GLY A 206 13.48 62.86 10.33
CA GLY A 206 13.04 64.16 10.81
C GLY A 206 14.12 64.87 11.65
N GLN A 207 14.73 64.16 12.61
CA GLN A 207 15.81 64.70 13.44
C GLN A 207 17.05 65.08 12.62
N VAL A 208 17.42 64.29 11.62
CA VAL A 208 18.54 64.60 10.71
C VAL A 208 18.26 65.87 9.93
N ILE A 209 17.05 66.02 9.37
CA ILE A 209 16.63 67.23 8.65
C ILE A 209 16.67 68.46 9.59
N GLU A 210 16.16 68.33 10.82
CA GLU A 210 16.21 69.41 11.82
C GLU A 210 17.65 69.81 12.16
N LEU A 211 18.54 68.85 12.37
CA LEU A 211 19.97 69.10 12.64
C LEU A 211 20.68 69.75 11.44
N GLN A 212 20.33 69.39 10.20
CA GLN A 212 20.87 70.01 8.99
C GLN A 212 20.42 71.48 8.83
N HIS A 213 19.23 71.83 9.31
CA HIS A 213 18.68 73.18 9.20
C HIS A 213 18.84 74.04 10.45
N ARG A 214 19.43 73.52 11.53
CA ARG A 214 19.70 74.29 12.74
C ARG A 214 20.79 75.34 12.45
N PRO A 215 20.53 76.64 12.66
CA PRO A 215 21.53 77.67 12.46
C PRO A 215 22.67 77.46 13.45
N VAL A 216 23.89 77.34 12.93
CA VAL A 216 25.11 77.33 13.75
C VAL A 216 25.25 78.71 14.39
N GLU A 217 25.05 78.84 15.69
CA GLU A 217 25.41 80.03 16.44
C GLU A 217 26.94 80.09 16.55
N VAL A 218 27.56 80.77 15.58
CA VAL A 218 28.99 81.09 15.62
C VAL A 218 29.16 82.29 16.56
N ALA A 219 29.54 82.03 17.81
CA ALA A 219 30.33 82.99 18.56
C ALA A 219 31.70 83.06 17.86
N VAL A 220 31.94 84.14 17.12
CA VAL A 220 33.18 84.36 16.36
C VAL A 220 34.34 84.49 17.34
N ALA A 221 35.01 83.38 17.62
CA ALA A 221 36.44 83.35 17.88
C ALA A 221 37.09 82.83 16.60
N GLU A 222 38.11 83.52 16.08
CA GLU A 222 38.87 83.09 14.91
C GLU A 222 39.61 81.79 15.23
N VAL A 223 38.94 80.67 14.97
CA VAL A 223 39.50 79.32 15.01
C VAL A 223 40.02 79.03 13.60
N SER A 224 41.30 78.63 13.50
CA SER A 224 41.96 78.35 12.22
C SER A 224 41.25 77.24 11.43
N GLU A 225 41.31 77.29 10.09
CA GLU A 225 40.66 76.31 9.19
C GLU A 225 41.06 74.85 9.53
N GLU A 226 42.28 74.63 10.04
CA GLU A 226 42.77 73.31 10.47
C GLU A 226 42.01 72.76 11.70
N GLN A 227 41.66 73.62 12.65
CA GLN A 227 40.93 73.21 13.87
C GLN A 227 39.46 72.92 13.60
N ILE A 228 38.86 73.58 12.61
CA ILE A 228 37.51 73.29 12.13
C ILE A 228 37.48 71.92 11.44
N ALA A 229 38.48 71.64 10.60
CA ALA A 229 38.62 70.36 9.92
C ALA A 229 38.83 69.20 10.92
N GLU A 230 39.68 69.38 11.95
CA GLU A 230 39.86 68.37 13.00
C GLU A 230 38.59 68.13 13.81
N LEU A 231 37.84 69.17 14.16
CA LEU A 231 36.59 69.04 14.92
C LEU A 231 35.49 68.38 14.10
N GLN A 232 35.38 68.68 12.80
CA GLN A 232 34.47 68.01 11.88
C GLN A 232 34.83 66.55 11.70
N GLN A 233 36.11 66.24 11.48
CA GLN A 233 36.59 64.86 11.35
C GLN A 233 36.34 64.05 12.64
N GLN A 234 36.57 64.63 13.82
CA GLN A 234 36.28 63.96 15.09
C GLN A 234 34.78 63.76 15.35
N ALA A 235 33.94 64.68 14.87
CA ALA A 235 32.48 64.56 14.97
C ALA A 235 31.95 63.47 14.02
N ASP A 236 32.44 63.43 12.78
CA ASP A 236 32.11 62.42 11.78
C ASP A 236 32.59 61.04 12.21
N GLU A 237 33.81 60.90 12.72
CA GLU A 237 34.32 59.65 13.26
C GLU A 237 33.51 59.15 14.46
N LYS A 238 33.05 60.05 15.34
CA LYS A 238 32.18 59.68 16.47
C LYS A 238 30.80 59.25 15.99
N ALA A 239 30.22 59.94 15.02
CA ALA A 239 28.94 59.60 14.43
C ALA A 239 29.03 58.24 13.71
N GLU A 240 30.03 58.05 12.85
CA GLU A 240 30.30 56.77 12.19
C GLU A 240 30.50 55.65 13.20
N ARG A 241 31.30 55.83 14.26
CA ARG A 241 31.48 54.79 15.29
C ARG A 241 30.16 54.39 15.94
N LYS A 242 29.32 55.38 16.27
CA LYS A 242 28.03 55.14 16.94
C LYS A 242 27.05 54.42 16.02
N TYR A 243 26.88 54.89 14.78
CA TYR A 243 25.93 54.31 13.84
C TYR A 243 26.41 52.99 13.24
N ARG A 244 27.70 52.86 12.91
CA ARG A 244 28.29 51.61 12.43
C ARG A 244 28.24 50.51 13.50
N GLY A 245 28.40 50.87 14.77
CA GLY A 245 28.21 49.95 15.90
C GLY A 245 26.77 49.47 16.04
N GLN A 246 25.78 50.36 15.90
CA GLN A 246 24.36 50.01 15.94
C GLN A 246 23.95 49.13 14.75
N ILE A 247 24.42 49.44 13.54
CA ILE A 247 24.18 48.64 12.33
C ILE A 247 24.82 47.25 12.47
N ALA A 248 26.04 47.15 12.99
CA ALA A 248 26.71 45.87 13.22
C ALA A 248 25.98 45.02 14.27
N ALA A 249 25.48 45.65 15.35
CA ALA A 249 24.71 44.96 16.39
C ALA A 249 23.38 44.44 15.87
N GLU A 250 22.66 45.19 15.03
CA GLU A 250 21.42 44.72 14.41
C GLU A 250 21.68 43.62 13.37
N ARG A 251 22.76 43.70 12.58
CA ARG A 251 23.17 42.60 11.68
C ARG A 251 23.45 41.29 12.42
N GLN A 252 24.16 41.35 13.54
CA GLN A 252 24.37 40.16 14.38
C GLN A 252 23.07 39.60 14.96
N ARG A 253 22.10 40.46 15.31
CA ARG A 253 20.79 40.04 15.81
C ARG A 253 19.96 39.36 14.71
N THR A 254 19.98 39.88 13.49
CA THR A 254 19.30 39.24 12.35
C THR A 254 19.98 37.92 11.95
N GLU A 255 21.31 37.85 11.89
CA GLU A 255 22.04 36.61 11.62
C GLU A 255 21.79 35.54 12.70
N ALA A 256 21.74 35.93 13.97
CA ALA A 256 21.39 35.01 15.06
C ALA A 256 19.93 34.54 15.01
N ALA A 257 19.00 35.40 14.56
CA ALA A 257 17.61 35.02 14.34
C ALA A 257 17.46 34.08 13.15
N GLU A 258 18.19 34.31 12.04
CA GLU A 258 18.24 33.42 10.89
C GLU A 258 18.88 32.07 11.23
N GLN A 259 19.96 32.05 12.03
CA GLN A 259 20.56 30.80 12.50
C GLN A 259 19.60 30.01 13.40
N LYS A 260 18.83 30.68 14.27
CA LYS A 260 17.79 30.03 15.07
C LYS A 260 16.66 29.48 14.20
N LEU A 261 16.24 30.20 13.16
CA LEU A 261 15.26 29.73 12.19
C LEU A 261 15.78 28.51 11.41
N ARG A 262 17.06 28.53 10.99
CA ARG A 262 17.76 27.39 10.37
C ARG A 262 17.90 26.19 11.30
N GLN A 263 18.14 26.39 12.60
CA GLN A 263 18.23 25.30 13.58
C GLN A 263 16.85 24.72 13.92
N GLN A 264 15.80 25.53 13.93
CA GLN A 264 14.42 25.09 14.15
C GLN A 264 13.85 24.34 12.94
N SER A 265 14.27 24.67 11.72
CA SER A 265 13.90 23.95 10.50
C SER A 265 14.67 22.63 10.29
N VAL A 266 15.64 22.30 11.16
CA VAL A 266 16.44 21.05 11.12
C VAL A 266 15.84 19.94 12.00
N GLN A 267 14.62 20.12 12.54
CA GLN A 267 13.79 18.96 12.92
C GLN A 267 13.37 18.23 11.62
N PRO A 268 13.74 16.95 11.40
CA PRO A 268 13.52 16.29 10.13
C PRO A 268 12.03 16.01 9.94
N ARG A 269 11.33 16.95 9.30
CA ARG A 269 9.98 16.72 8.80
C ARG A 269 9.74 17.46 7.49
N ALA A 270 10.52 17.15 6.46
CA ALA A 270 10.11 17.42 5.08
C ALA A 270 11.02 16.72 4.04
N SER A 271 11.05 15.38 4.01
CA SER A 271 11.47 14.68 2.78
C SER A 271 10.31 14.41 1.80
N TYR A 272 9.13 14.99 2.06
CA TYR A 272 7.94 14.81 1.20
C TYR A 272 7.42 16.12 0.57
N ALA A 273 7.88 17.29 1.05
CA ALA A 273 7.46 18.58 0.48
C ALA A 273 8.31 19.04 -0.72
N SER A 274 9.51 18.47 -0.92
CA SER A 274 10.34 18.83 -2.06
C SER A 274 9.67 18.39 -3.37
N ASN A 275 9.17 17.16 -3.46
CA ASN A 275 8.55 16.66 -4.68
C ASN A 275 7.27 17.41 -5.06
N GLU A 276 6.45 17.86 -4.10
CA GLU A 276 5.24 18.65 -4.43
C GLU A 276 5.56 20.06 -4.92
N VAL A 277 6.60 20.71 -4.38
CA VAL A 277 7.04 22.04 -4.86
C VAL A 277 7.72 21.93 -6.22
N TYR A 278 8.51 20.88 -6.45
CA TYR A 278 9.08 20.57 -7.78
C TYR A 278 7.97 20.25 -8.79
N ASP A 279 6.99 19.40 -8.45
CA ASP A 279 5.86 19.07 -9.31
C ASP A 279 4.96 20.28 -9.60
N ALA A 280 4.71 21.13 -8.59
CA ALA A 280 3.94 22.35 -8.76
C ALA A 280 4.65 23.35 -9.67
N LYS A 281 5.98 23.47 -9.55
CA LYS A 281 6.80 24.28 -10.48
C LYS A 281 6.77 23.74 -11.90
N GLU A 282 6.98 22.43 -12.09
CA GLU A 282 6.94 21.82 -13.43
C GLU A 282 5.53 21.94 -14.08
N ARG A 283 4.46 21.78 -13.29
CA ARG A 283 3.09 22.00 -13.78
C ARG A 283 2.82 23.45 -14.18
N PHE A 284 3.30 24.41 -13.40
CA PHE A 284 3.14 25.84 -13.70
C PHE A 284 3.91 26.24 -14.97
N VAL A 285 5.16 25.77 -15.11
CA VAL A 285 5.97 26.00 -16.31
C VAL A 285 5.37 25.32 -17.54
N GLY A 286 4.87 24.09 -17.40
CA GLY A 286 4.17 23.38 -18.47
C GLY A 286 2.89 24.08 -18.92
N ALA A 287 2.14 24.68 -17.98
CA ALA A 287 0.95 25.46 -18.30
C ALA A 287 1.31 26.76 -19.06
N LEU A 288 2.33 27.50 -18.61
CA LEU A 288 2.81 28.68 -19.33
C LEU A 288 3.29 28.35 -20.76
N TRP A 289 3.95 27.20 -20.94
CA TRP A 289 4.38 26.74 -22.25
C TRP A 289 3.20 26.36 -23.16
N SER A 290 2.21 25.64 -22.63
CA SER A 290 0.98 25.29 -23.36
C SER A 290 0.19 26.54 -23.76
N ASP A 291 0.06 27.52 -22.87
CA ASP A 291 -0.67 28.76 -23.15
C ASP A 291 0.08 29.60 -24.20
N PHE A 292 1.42 29.61 -24.16
CA PHE A 292 2.24 30.21 -25.20
C PHE A 292 2.10 29.51 -26.56
N GLU A 293 2.06 28.18 -26.61
CA GLU A 293 1.82 27.40 -27.84
C GLU A 293 0.43 27.69 -28.42
N GLN A 294 -0.60 27.78 -27.57
CA GLN A 294 -1.95 28.14 -27.98
C GLN A 294 -2.01 29.58 -28.52
N PHE A 295 -1.30 30.51 -27.86
CA PHE A 295 -1.21 31.91 -28.27
C PHE A 295 -0.42 32.10 -29.57
N THR A 296 0.68 31.37 -29.76
CA THR A 296 1.46 31.37 -31.02
C THR A 296 0.70 30.69 -32.17
N ALA A 297 -0.07 29.63 -31.90
CA ALA A 297 -0.98 29.02 -32.89
C ALA A 297 -2.11 29.96 -33.32
N LEU A 298 -2.58 30.82 -32.40
CA LEU A 298 -3.55 31.89 -32.69
C LEU A 298 -2.92 33.02 -33.51
N LEU A 299 -1.69 33.41 -33.20
CA LEU A 299 -1.00 34.51 -33.90
C LEU A 299 -0.43 34.12 -35.27
N SER A 300 -0.09 32.85 -35.48
CA SER A 300 0.26 32.33 -36.82
C SER A 300 -0.93 32.32 -37.80
N ARG A 301 -2.15 32.57 -37.30
CA ARG A 301 -3.36 32.84 -38.11
C ARG A 301 -3.59 34.33 -38.38
N THR A 302 -2.80 35.23 -37.79
CA THR A 302 -2.89 36.69 -37.99
C THR A 302 -1.65 37.18 -38.76
N GLU A 303 -1.86 37.80 -39.92
CA GLU A 303 -0.75 38.24 -40.78
C GLU A 303 0.06 39.38 -40.13
N GLY A 304 1.35 39.15 -39.87
CA GLY A 304 2.28 40.22 -39.53
C GLY A 304 3.68 39.76 -39.11
N LYS A 305 4.72 40.21 -39.83
CA LYS A 305 6.14 40.01 -39.44
C LYS A 305 6.52 40.68 -38.11
N LEU A 306 5.75 41.67 -37.65
CA LEU A 306 5.96 42.36 -36.38
C LEU A 306 5.57 41.50 -35.16
N ALA A 307 4.57 40.63 -35.28
CA ALA A 307 4.20 39.71 -34.19
C ALA A 307 5.28 38.64 -33.96
N LEU A 308 5.98 38.23 -35.03
CA LEU A 308 6.95 37.14 -35.01
C LEU A 308 8.26 37.50 -34.30
N ASN A 309 8.70 38.77 -34.33
CA ASN A 309 9.90 39.22 -33.61
C ASN A 309 9.64 39.41 -32.12
N ALA A 310 8.52 40.05 -31.74
CA ALA A 310 8.14 40.18 -30.32
C ALA A 310 7.88 38.81 -29.67
N LEU A 311 7.40 37.83 -30.44
CA LEU A 311 7.24 36.45 -29.99
C LEU A 311 8.57 35.70 -29.83
N LYS A 312 9.61 36.03 -30.62
CA LYS A 312 10.95 35.45 -30.44
C LYS A 312 11.62 36.00 -29.19
N GLU A 313 11.52 37.31 -28.94
CA GLU A 313 12.02 37.92 -27.70
C GLU A 313 11.31 37.33 -26.47
N ALA A 314 9.98 37.16 -26.50
CA ALA A 314 9.26 36.53 -25.40
C ALA A 314 9.65 35.05 -25.17
N ALA A 315 9.95 34.31 -26.25
CA ALA A 315 10.44 32.94 -26.13
C ALA A 315 11.87 32.86 -25.56
N GLU A 316 12.74 33.82 -25.93
CA GLU A 316 14.10 33.93 -25.41
C GLU A 316 14.10 34.31 -23.92
N GLU A 317 13.26 35.26 -23.48
CA GLU A 317 13.11 35.63 -22.06
C GLU A 317 12.61 34.45 -21.21
N ILE A 318 11.69 33.64 -21.74
CA ILE A 318 11.21 32.45 -21.04
C ILE A 318 12.30 31.38 -20.94
N ASP A 319 13.14 31.21 -21.96
CA ASP A 319 14.27 30.26 -21.91
C ASP A 319 15.37 30.74 -20.95
N GLU A 320 15.61 32.06 -20.86
CA GLU A 320 16.48 32.66 -19.84
C GLU A 320 15.95 32.42 -18.43
N ILE A 321 14.65 32.66 -18.18
CA ILE A 321 14.01 32.36 -16.88
C ILE A 321 14.13 30.86 -16.55
N ARG A 322 14.02 29.98 -17.56
CA ARG A 322 14.19 28.54 -17.39
C ARG A 322 15.64 28.17 -17.04
N GLN A 323 16.61 28.81 -17.67
CA GLN A 323 18.04 28.64 -17.38
C GLN A 323 18.38 29.14 -15.97
N GLU A 324 17.87 30.30 -15.56
CA GLU A 324 18.04 30.83 -14.20
C GLU A 324 17.41 29.92 -13.15
N ILE A 325 16.19 29.40 -13.40
CA ILE A 325 15.57 28.42 -12.51
C ILE A 325 16.41 27.15 -12.43
N ARG A 326 16.97 26.66 -13.54
CA ARG A 326 17.89 25.51 -13.53
C ARG A 326 19.18 25.79 -12.77
N LEU A 327 19.75 26.98 -12.91
CA LEU A 327 20.96 27.41 -12.18
C LEU A 327 20.68 27.54 -10.68
N MET A 328 19.57 28.16 -10.30
CA MET A 328 19.13 28.22 -8.90
C MET A 328 18.83 26.83 -8.33
N THR A 329 18.23 25.94 -9.14
CA THR A 329 17.96 24.55 -8.76
C THR A 329 19.26 23.77 -8.58
N ASN A 330 20.24 23.95 -9.46
CA ASN A 330 21.57 23.35 -9.35
C ASN A 330 22.40 23.95 -8.21
N GLN A 331 22.21 25.22 -7.84
CA GLN A 331 22.81 25.82 -6.64
C GLN A 331 22.16 25.30 -5.35
N LEU A 332 20.85 25.06 -5.36
CA LEU A 332 20.12 24.40 -4.27
C LEU A 332 20.52 22.92 -4.11
N ILE A 333 20.80 22.22 -5.20
CA ILE A 333 21.33 20.84 -5.18
C ILE A 333 22.83 20.84 -4.82
N GLY A 334 23.60 21.84 -5.26
CA GLY A 334 25.03 22.00 -4.98
C GLY A 334 25.38 22.34 -3.52
N HIS A 335 24.39 22.63 -2.68
CA HIS A 335 24.55 22.67 -1.22
C HIS A 335 24.35 21.30 -0.54
N GLN A 336 24.16 20.22 -1.30
CA GLN A 336 24.57 18.89 -0.84
C GLN A 336 26.06 18.74 -1.15
N GLU A 337 26.92 19.16 -0.21
CA GLU A 337 28.30 18.64 -0.17
C GLU A 337 28.21 17.12 -0.12
N ILE A 338 28.49 16.49 -1.25
CA ILE A 338 28.86 15.08 -1.30
C ILE A 338 30.24 15.02 -0.65
N ASP A 339 30.29 14.63 0.61
CA ASP A 339 31.52 14.12 1.22
C ASP A 339 31.92 12.87 0.42
N LEU A 340 32.81 13.06 -0.55
CA LEU A 340 33.57 11.96 -1.13
C LEU A 340 34.56 11.49 -0.04
N PRO A 341 34.55 10.19 0.32
CA PRO A 341 35.54 9.67 1.26
C PRO A 341 36.95 9.88 0.67
N PRO A 342 37.95 10.29 1.48
CA PRO A 342 39.32 10.27 1.02
C PRO A 342 39.74 8.80 0.95
N ASP A 343 40.07 8.36 -0.27
CA ASP A 343 40.53 7.01 -0.62
C ASP A 343 39.51 5.86 -0.48
N LEU A 344 38.86 5.51 -1.61
CA LEU A 344 38.84 4.16 -2.23
C LEU A 344 37.87 4.08 -3.42
#